data_AF-W9ZIP6-F1
#
_entry.id   AF-W9ZIP6-F1
#
_cell.length_a   1.000
_cell.length_b   1.000
_cell.length_c   1.000
_cell.angle_alpha   90.00
_cell.angle_beta   90.00
_cell.angle_gamma   90.00
#
_symmetry.space_group_name_H-M   'P 1'
#
loop_
_entity.id
_entity.type
_entity.pdbx_description
1 polymer ?
#
loop_
_entity_poly.entity_id
_entity_poly.type
_entity_poly.pdbx_seq_one_letter_code
_entity_poly.pdbx_strand_id
1 'polypeptide(L)'
;MGRAAQTISFALLVSSTYLLLVLPLLTDDSPIPSILPTKIQVEIIPVLPFWAVITLGTYLLGRLGLGVLQFNDTEEAYKELMGQIEGAKKNLDKRGVSWT
;
A
#
# COMPACT_ATOMS: atom_id res chain seq x y z
N MET A 1 -5.61 -12.14 16.13
CA MET A 1 -4.18 -11.99 15.75
C MET A 1 -3.95 -10.53 15.37
N GLY A 2 -2.88 -9.89 15.85
CA GLY A 2 -2.62 -8.47 15.56
C GLY A 2 -2.30 -8.24 14.08
N ARG A 3 -2.71 -7.09 13.52
CA ARG A 3 -2.50 -6.77 12.09
C ARG A 3 -1.02 -6.85 11.68
N ALA A 4 -0.11 -6.52 12.59
CA ALA A 4 1.33 -6.64 12.39
C ALA A 4 1.79 -8.10 12.17
N ALA A 5 1.28 -9.05 12.97
CA ALA A 5 1.62 -10.46 12.82
C ALA A 5 1.13 -11.02 11.48
N GLN A 6 -0.06 -10.61 11.04
CA GLN A 6 -0.61 -11.02 9.75
C GLN A 6 0.22 -10.49 8.57
N THR A 7 0.71 -9.25 8.63
CA THR A 7 1.61 -8.69 7.62
C THR A 7 2.93 -9.45 7.54
N ILE A 8 3.51 -9.80 8.69
CA ILE A 8 4.78 -10.56 8.75
C ILE A 8 4.58 -11.96 8.17
N SER A 9 3.51 -12.67 8.55
CA SER A 9 3.21 -14.00 8.00
C SER A 9 3.02 -13.97 6.49
N PHE A 10 2.34 -12.95 5.97
CA PHE A 10 2.15 -12.77 4.54
C PHE A 10 3.48 -12.49 3.82
N ALA A 11 4.30 -11.57 4.35
CA ALA A 11 5.61 -11.26 3.79
C ALA A 11 6.52 -12.50 3.77
N LEU A 12 6.51 -13.30 4.84
CA LEU A 12 7.28 -14.53 4.93
C LEU A 12 6.80 -15.60 3.93
N LEU A 13 5.49 -15.70 3.71
CA LEU A 13 4.93 -16.61 2.71
C LEU A 13 5.39 -16.21 1.31
N VAL A 14 5.24 -14.94 0.95
CA VAL A 14 5.65 -14.42 -0.37
C VAL A 14 7.15 -14.57 -0.59
N SER A 15 7.97 -14.28 0.43
CA SER A 15 9.42 -14.43 0.32
C SER A 15 9.85 -15.91 0.19
N SER A 16 9.24 -16.79 0.98
CA SER A 16 9.46 -18.24 0.90
C SER A 16 9.09 -18.79 -0.48
N THR A 17 7.93 -18.40 -1.01
CA THR A 17 7.50 -18.81 -2.36
C THR A 17 8.45 -18.30 -3.44
N TYR A 18 8.89 -17.04 -3.37
CA TYR A 18 9.84 -16.50 -4.35
C TYR A 18 11.20 -17.21 -4.32
N LEU A 19 11.70 -17.54 -3.12
CA LEU A 19 12.96 -18.30 -2.99
C LEU A 19 12.86 -19.68 -3.64
N LEU A 20 11.74 -20.40 -3.47
CA LEU A 20 11.52 -21.69 -4.13
C LEU A 20 11.52 -21.59 -5.67
N LEU A 21 11.09 -20.45 -6.21
CA LEU A 21 11.07 -20.19 -7.65
C LEU A 21 12.46 -19.82 -8.21
N VAL A 22 13.31 -19.17 -7.41
CA VAL A 22 14.66 -18.73 -7.79
C VAL A 22 15.71 -19.83 -7.58
N LEU A 23 15.57 -20.65 -6.54
CA LEU A 23 16.53 -21.71 -6.18
C LEU A 23 16.92 -22.64 -7.35
N PRO A 24 15.99 -23.11 -8.21
CA PRO A 24 16.34 -23.96 -9.34
C PRO A 24 17.08 -23.22 -10.47
N LEU A 25 17.19 -21.89 -10.39
CA LEU A 25 17.90 -21.06 -11.38
C LEU A 25 19.37 -20.80 -11.00
N LEU A 26 19.76 -21.12 -9.76
CA LEU A 26 21.08 -20.76 -9.21
C LEU A 26 22.19 -21.77 -9.52
N THR A 27 21.86 -23.01 -9.88
CA THR A 27 22.87 -24.07 -10.12
C THR A 27 22.37 -25.03 -11.21
N ASP A 28 23.17 -25.28 -12.25
CA ASP A 28 22.86 -26.25 -13.32
C ASP A 28 22.65 -27.68 -12.77
N ASP A 29 23.26 -28.01 -11.63
CA ASP A 29 23.11 -29.28 -10.88
C ASP A 29 22.12 -29.17 -9.69
N SER A 30 21.15 -28.26 -9.74
CA SER A 30 20.16 -28.08 -8.68
C SER A 30 19.38 -29.38 -8.41
N PRO A 31 19.36 -29.90 -7.16
CA PRO A 31 18.55 -31.06 -6.78
C PRO A 31 17.04 -30.74 -6.68
N ILE A 32 16.65 -29.48 -6.91
CA ILE A 32 15.26 -29.02 -6.80
C ILE A 32 14.66 -28.98 -8.21
N PRO A 33 13.72 -29.88 -8.54
CA PRO A 33 13.08 -29.88 -9.85
C PRO A 33 12.21 -28.63 -10.01
N SER A 34 12.29 -28.02 -11.19
CA SER A 34 11.38 -26.95 -11.52
C SER A 34 9.96 -27.47 -11.70
N ILE A 35 9.02 -26.80 -11.04
CA ILE A 35 7.57 -27.03 -11.18
C ILE A 35 7.04 -26.33 -12.45
N LEU A 36 7.80 -25.39 -13.02
CA LEU A 36 7.38 -24.54 -14.13
C LEU A 36 8.07 -24.93 -15.45
N PRO A 37 7.43 -24.64 -16.60
CA PRO A 37 8.08 -24.81 -17.90
C PRO A 37 9.39 -24.02 -17.97
N THR A 38 10.42 -24.63 -18.58
CA THR A 38 11.79 -24.08 -18.69
C THR A 38 11.80 -22.65 -19.24
N LYS A 39 10.91 -22.35 -20.20
CA LYS A 39 10.74 -21.02 -20.77
C LYS A 39 10.34 -19.97 -19.75
N ILE A 40 9.32 -20.25 -18.94
CA ILE A 40 8.83 -19.33 -17.91
C ILE A 40 9.89 -19.14 -16.83
N GLN A 41 10.57 -20.21 -16.45
CA GLN A 41 11.55 -20.15 -15.38
C GLN A 41 12.76 -19.28 -15.71
N VAL A 42 13.29 -19.39 -16.93
CA VAL A 42 14.48 -18.63 -17.34
C VAL A 42 14.13 -17.21 -17.75
N GLU A 43 12.98 -17.00 -18.42
CA GLU A 43 12.66 -15.70 -19.02
C GLU A 43 11.84 -14.79 -18.08
N ILE A 44 11.01 -15.35 -17.19
CA ILE A 44 10.02 -14.57 -16.41
C ILE A 44 10.44 -14.40 -14.94
N ILE A 45 10.95 -15.46 -14.29
CA ILE A 45 11.27 -15.41 -12.86
C ILE A 45 12.35 -14.37 -12.51
N PRO A 46 13.43 -14.21 -13.30
CA PRO A 46 14.46 -13.20 -13.01
C PRO A 46 13.96 -11.76 -13.09
N VAL A 47 12.96 -11.50 -13.95
CA VAL A 47 12.45 -10.14 -14.20
C VAL A 47 11.29 -9.76 -13.27
N LEU A 48 10.69 -10.73 -12.57
CA LEU A 48 9.58 -10.50 -11.63
C LEU A 48 9.86 -9.43 -10.56
N PRO A 49 11.04 -9.39 -9.89
CA PRO A 49 11.32 -8.35 -8.90
C PRO A 49 11.31 -6.94 -9.47
N PHE A 50 11.83 -6.78 -10.69
CA PHE A 50 11.84 -5.48 -11.37
C PHE A 50 10.42 -5.03 -11.72
N TRP A 51 9.58 -5.95 -12.21
CA TRP A 51 8.16 -5.68 -12.45
C TRP A 51 7.39 -5.39 -11.17
N ALA A 52 7.74 -6.00 -10.04
CA ALA A 52 7.16 -5.67 -8.73
C ALA A 52 7.47 -4.22 -8.32
N VAL A 53 8.68 -3.72 -8.59
CA VAL A 53 9.04 -2.31 -8.35
C VAL A 53 8.25 -1.37 -9.26
N ILE A 54 8.11 -1.71 -10.55
CA ILE A 54 7.34 -0.89 -11.51
C ILE A 54 5.86 -0.81 -11.11
N THR A 55 5.24 -1.95 -10.77
CA THR A 55 3.84 -1.99 -10.35
C THR A 55 3.62 -1.23 -9.04
N LEU A 56 4.54 -1.35 -8.09
CA LEU A 56 4.50 -0.55 -6.85
C LEU A 56 4.67 0.95 -7.14
N GLY A 57 5.60 1.33 -8.01
CA GLY A 57 5.84 2.72 -8.40
C GLY A 57 4.62 3.34 -9.08
N THR A 58 4.02 2.64 -10.04
CA THR A 58 2.80 3.09 -10.74
C THR A 58 1.58 3.13 -9.80
N TYR A 59 1.45 2.17 -8.88
CA TYR A 59 0.41 2.20 -7.85
C TYR A 59 0.54 3.42 -6.92
N LEU A 60 1.75 3.70 -6.44
CA LEU A 60 2.02 4.87 -5.59
C LEU A 60 1.75 6.17 -6.34
N LEU A 61 2.18 6.26 -7.61
CA LEU A 61 1.92 7.42 -8.46
C LEU A 61 0.42 7.60 -8.72
N GLY A 62 -0.32 6.52 -8.98
CA GLY A 62 -1.76 6.55 -9.17
C GLY A 62 -2.51 6.96 -7.90
N ARG A 63 -2.11 6.43 -6.74
CA ARG A 63 -2.63 6.84 -5.43
C ARG A 63 -2.36 8.31 -5.14
N LEU A 64 -1.17 8.80 -5.44
CA LEU A 64 -0.83 10.21 -5.32
C LEU A 64 -1.65 11.06 -6.28
N GLY A 65 -1.78 10.66 -7.54
CA GLY A 65 -2.58 11.36 -8.55
C GLY A 65 -4.06 11.44 -8.17
N LEU A 66 -4.64 10.35 -7.67
CA LEU A 66 -6.00 10.35 -7.12
C LEU A 66 -6.12 11.28 -5.91
N GLY A 67 -5.12 11.28 -5.03
CA GLY A 67 -5.05 12.24 -3.92
C GLY A 67 -5.05 13.68 -4.42
N VAL A 68 -4.20 14.01 -5.40
CA VAL A 68 -4.13 15.33 -6.06
C VAL A 68 -5.49 15.73 -6.66
N LEU A 69 -6.18 14.82 -7.33
CA LEU A 69 -7.52 15.09 -7.90
C LEU A 69 -8.58 15.31 -6.80
N GLN A 70 -8.47 14.64 -5.66
CA GLN A 70 -9.36 14.79 -4.52
C GLN A 70 -9.06 16.02 -3.66
N PHE A 71 -7.94 16.73 -3.83
CA PHE A 71 -7.67 17.97 -3.08
C PHE A 71 -8.72 19.07 -3.30
N ASN A 72 -9.55 18.99 -4.34
CA ASN A 72 -10.67 19.93 -4.53
C ASN A 72 -11.78 19.77 -3.46
N ASP A 73 -11.74 18.70 -2.64
CA ASP A 73 -12.64 18.43 -1.51
C ASP A 73 -12.30 19.27 -0.24
N THR A 74 -11.30 20.16 -0.36
CA THR A 74 -10.89 21.08 0.71
C THR A 74 -11.92 22.19 0.98
N GLU A 75 -12.72 22.58 -0.02
CA GLU A 75 -13.78 23.58 0.18
C GLU A 75 -14.94 23.01 1.01
N GLU A 76 -15.29 21.74 0.81
CA GLU A 76 -16.34 21.05 1.56
C GLU A 76 -15.93 20.84 3.02
N ALA A 77 -14.73 20.31 3.25
CA ALA A 77 -14.16 20.16 4.59
C ALA A 77 -14.02 21.52 5.33
N TYR A 78 -13.65 22.59 4.61
CA TYR A 78 -13.58 23.94 5.17
C TYR A 78 -14.96 24.46 5.60
N LYS A 79 -16.00 24.28 4.77
CA LYS A 79 -17.38 24.67 5.09
C LYS A 79 -17.93 23.87 6.28
N GLU A 80 -17.67 22.57 6.32
CA GLU A 80 -18.07 21.72 7.44
C GLU A 80 -17.41 22.18 8.75
N LEU A 81 -16.10 22.38 8.74
CA LEU A 81 -15.34 22.86 9.91
C LEU A 81 -15.84 24.23 10.39
N MET A 82 -16.09 25.17 9.47
CA MET A 82 -16.64 26.48 9.83
C MET A 82 -18.05 26.39 10.45
N GLY A 83 -18.90 25.49 9.94
CA GLY A 83 -20.21 25.20 10.54
C GLY A 83 -20.11 24.60 11.95
N GLN A 84 -19.17 23.67 12.16
CA GLN A 84 -18.89 23.11 13.50
C GLN A 84 -18.38 24.18 14.47
N ILE A 85 -17.53 25.11 14.00
CA ILE A 85 -17.03 26.24 14.79
C ILE A 85 -18.20 27.16 15.22
N GLU A 86 -19.12 27.52 14.32
CA GLU A 86 -20.30 28.32 14.70
C GLU A 86 -21.19 27.61 15.73
N GLY A 87 -21.37 26.30 15.59
CA GLY A 87 -22.12 25.49 16.55
C GLY A 87 -21.46 25.47 17.93
N ALA A 88 -20.13 25.31 17.97
CA ALA A 88 -19.35 25.33 19.21
C ALA A 88 -19.40 26.70 19.90
N LYS A 89 -19.25 27.79 19.12
CA LYS A 89 -19.37 29.18 19.58
C LYS A 89 -20.70 29.46 20.27
N LYS A 90 -21.82 29.09 19.64
CA LYS A 90 -23.17 29.21 20.23
C LYS A 90 -23.33 28.39 21.52
N ASN A 91 -22.65 27.24 21.63
CA ASN A 91 -22.69 26.42 22.83
C ASN A 91 -21.89 27.06 23.98
N LEU A 92 -20.75 27.66 23.68
CA LEU A 92 -19.94 28.42 24.64
C LEU A 92 -20.67 29.67 25.14
N ASP A 93 -21.36 30.40 24.25
CA ASP A 93 -22.20 31.55 24.61
C ASP A 93 -23.32 31.15 25.57
N LYS A 94 -24.00 30.03 25.31
CA LYS A 94 -25.02 29.47 26.22
C LYS A 94 -24.47 29.10 27.59
N ARG A 95 -23.17 28.78 27.68
CA ARG A 95 -22.47 28.45 28.92
C ARG A 95 -21.84 29.68 29.58
N GLY A 96 -21.96 30.88 28.99
CA GLY A 96 -21.38 32.12 29.51
C GLY A 96 -19.85 32.16 29.46
N VAL A 97 -19.21 31.34 28.60
CA VAL A 97 -17.76 31.26 28.48
C VAL A 97 -17.29 32.19 27.37
N SER A 98 -16.42 33.15 27.70
CA SER A 98 -15.80 34.06 26.73
C SER A 98 -14.83 33.30 25.81
N TRP A 99 -15.05 33.38 24.50
CA TRP A 99 -14.17 32.85 23.46
C TRP A 99 -13.77 34.01 22.54
N THR A 100 -12.55 34.51 22.71
CA THR A 100 -11.94 35.55 21.88
C THR A 100 -10.83 34.94 21.04
#